data_AF-A0A7X7H205-F1
#
_entry.id   AF-A0A7X7H205-F1
#
_cell.length_a   1.000
_cell.length_b   1.000
_cell.length_c   1.000
_cell.angle_alpha   90.00
_cell.angle_beta   90.00
_cell.angle_gamma   90.00
#
_symmetry.space_group_name_H-M   'P 1'
#
loop_
_entity.id
_entity.type
_entity.pdbx_description
1 polymer ?
#
loop_
_entity_poly.entity_id
_entity_poly.type
_entity_poly.pdbx_seq_one_letter_code
_entity_poly.pdbx_strand_id
1 'polypeptide(L)'
;MSERMPSVAKIPLETYGGIFILLSMESILVFCSYNWFAVVEPPSKLGSISFVNPLVVAFFGVTFGKYSFNNQSVLGTVIIISVTLMLWMSKITENY
;
A
#
# COMPACT_ATOMS: atom_id res chain seq x y z
N MET A 1 26.38 -17.83 4.23
CA MET A 1 26.39 -17.21 5.57
C MET A 1 24.93 -16.97 5.93
N SER A 2 24.35 -17.76 6.84
CA SER A 2 22.92 -17.67 7.20
C SER A 2 22.74 -16.46 8.12
N GLU A 3 22.15 -15.38 7.61
CA GLU A 3 21.80 -14.21 8.43
C GLU A 3 20.70 -14.61 9.42
N ARG A 4 21.10 -14.98 10.64
CA ARG A 4 20.15 -15.17 11.74
C ARG A 4 19.60 -13.82 12.13
N MET A 5 18.28 -13.64 12.03
CA MET A 5 17.61 -12.45 12.55
C MET A 5 18.01 -12.26 14.03
N PRO A 6 18.44 -11.06 14.43
CA PRO A 6 18.76 -10.79 15.82
C PRO A 6 17.53 -11.04 16.68
N SER A 7 17.74 -11.61 17.87
CA SER A 7 16.67 -11.79 18.85
C SER A 7 15.96 -10.46 19.08
N VAL A 8 14.63 -10.49 19.13
CA VAL A 8 13.78 -9.30 19.33
C VAL A 8 14.21 -8.51 20.57
N ALA A 9 14.68 -9.21 21.62
CA ALA A 9 15.22 -8.59 22.84
C ALA A 9 16.55 -7.82 22.67
N LYS A 10 17.25 -7.96 21.54
CA LYS A 10 18.51 -7.25 21.24
C LYS A 10 18.33 -6.03 20.35
N ILE A 11 17.11 -5.72 19.92
CA ILE A 11 16.83 -4.54 19.09
C ILE A 11 16.89 -3.27 19.97
N PRO A 12 17.56 -2.18 19.56
CA PRO A 12 17.62 -0.94 20.32
C PRO A 12 16.23 -0.37 20.63
N LEU A 13 16.05 0.21 21.82
CA LEU A 13 14.78 0.82 22.24
C LEU A 13 14.30 1.92 21.28
N GLU A 14 15.25 2.66 20.69
CA GLU A 14 15.01 3.70 19.69
C GLU A 14 14.30 3.17 18.43
N THR A 15 14.62 1.96 17.99
CA THR A 15 13.98 1.30 16.83
C THR A 15 12.51 1.03 17.11
N TYR A 16 12.17 0.62 18.33
CA TYR A 16 10.77 0.42 18.72
C TYR A 16 9.98 1.72 18.75
N GLY A 17 10.60 2.83 19.18
CA GLY A 17 10.00 4.16 19.10
C GLY A 17 9.70 4.56 17.65
N GLY A 18 10.61 4.29 16.71
CA GLY A 18 10.39 4.52 15.29
C GLY A 18 9.22 3.71 14.72
N ILE A 19 9.13 2.41 15.04
CA ILE A 19 8.00 1.56 14.63
C ILE A 19 6.68 2.09 15.18
N PHE A 20 6.66 2.49 16.46
CA PHE A 20 5.46 3.03 17.09
C PHE A 20 4.99 4.32 16.42
N ILE A 21 5.92 5.23 16.10
CA ILE A 21 5.60 6.47 15.38
C ILE A 21 5.06 6.14 13.98
N LEU A 22 5.69 5.22 13.25
CA LEU A 22 5.21 4.82 11.92
C LEU A 22 3.79 4.26 11.97
N LEU A 23 3.53 3.32 12.87
CA LEU A 23 2.20 2.71 13.02
C LEU A 23 1.12 3.73 13.40
N SER A 24 1.44 4.64 14.34
CA SER A 24 0.49 5.67 14.78
C SER A 24 0.21 6.70 13.69
N MET A 25 1.24 7.21 13.01
CA MET A 25 1.07 8.18 11.93
C MET A 25 0.33 7.59 10.73
N GLU A 26 0.66 6.36 10.33
CA GLU A 26 -0.04 5.66 9.25
C GLU A 26 -1.52 5.46 9.58
N SER A 27 -1.82 5.01 10.80
CA SER A 27 -3.20 4.77 11.25
C SER A 27 -4.05 6.05 11.21
N ILE A 28 -3.49 7.17 11.70
CA ILE A 28 -4.19 8.46 11.69
C ILE A 28 -4.45 8.90 10.25
N LEU A 29 -3.45 8.80 9.37
CA LEU A 29 -3.57 9.23 7.98
C LEU A 29 -4.60 8.38 7.20
N VAL A 30 -4.57 7.06 7.37
CA VAL A 30 -5.54 6.15 6.75
C VAL A 30 -6.95 6.39 7.30
N PHE A 31 -7.12 6.56 8.60
CA PHE A 31 -8.43 6.82 9.21
C PHE A 31 -9.03 8.17 8.77
N CYS A 32 -8.23 9.23 8.78
CA CYS A 32 -8.68 10.56 8.36
C CYS A 32 -9.07 10.58 6.87
N SER A 33 -8.24 10.01 6.01
CA SER A 33 -8.53 9.93 4.57
C SER A 33 -9.76 9.06 4.29
N TYR A 34 -9.89 7.91 4.96
CA TYR A 34 -11.06 7.03 4.84
C TYR A 34 -12.35 7.74 5.24
N ASN A 35 -12.39 8.41 6.38
CA ASN A 35 -13.59 9.12 6.84
C ASN A 35 -14.00 10.26 5.91
N TRP A 36 -13.04 11.00 5.37
CA TRP A 36 -13.33 12.04 4.39
C TRP A 36 -13.91 11.44 3.10
N PHE A 37 -13.28 10.36 2.61
CA PHE A 37 -13.68 9.72 1.35
C PHE A 37 -15.02 8.98 1.46
N ALA A 38 -15.36 8.48 2.66
CA ALA A 38 -16.62 7.81 2.95
C ALA A 38 -17.85 8.73 2.80
N VAL A 39 -17.66 10.04 2.85
CA VAL A 39 -18.74 11.02 2.66
C VAL A 39 -19.00 11.31 1.19
N VAL A 40 -18.02 11.09 0.31
CA VAL A 40 -18.08 11.47 -1.11
C VAL A 40 -18.26 10.30 -2.08
N GLU A 41 -17.93 9.08 -1.67
CA GLU A 41 -18.03 7.88 -2.52
C GLU A 41 -18.72 6.71 -1.81
N PRO A 42 -19.37 5.80 -2.56
CA PRO A 42 -19.97 4.61 -1.99
C PRO A 42 -18.91 3.63 -1.43
N PRO A 43 -19.23 2.84 -0.37
CA PRO A 43 -18.30 1.94 0.30
C PRO A 43 -17.57 0.94 -0.62
N SER A 44 -18.23 0.50 -1.71
CA SER A 44 -17.64 -0.40 -2.70
C SER A 44 -16.46 0.22 -3.46
N LYS A 45 -16.43 1.54 -3.63
CA LYS A 45 -15.29 2.27 -4.24
C LYS A 45 -14.21 2.62 -3.23
N LEU A 46 -14.55 2.83 -1.97
CA LEU A 46 -13.55 3.03 -0.91
C LEU A 46 -12.59 1.85 -0.80
N GLY A 47 -13.11 0.63 -0.86
CA GLY A 47 -12.29 -0.57 -0.81
C GLY A 47 -11.32 -0.71 -1.99
N SER A 48 -11.66 -0.17 -3.16
CA SER A 48 -10.83 -0.30 -4.36
C SER A 48 -9.57 0.58 -4.32
N ILE A 49 -9.56 1.64 -3.51
CA ILE A 49 -8.39 2.51 -3.32
C ILE A 49 -7.25 1.76 -2.63
N SER A 50 -7.56 0.78 -1.79
CA SER A 50 -6.55 -0.06 -1.14
C SER A 50 -5.67 -0.83 -2.14
N PHE A 51 -6.15 -1.06 -3.37
CA PHE A 51 -5.35 -1.68 -4.44
C PHE A 51 -4.26 -0.74 -4.99
N VAL A 52 -4.36 0.57 -4.76
CA VAL A 52 -3.31 1.52 -5.11
C VAL A 52 -2.11 1.40 -4.18
N ASN A 53 -2.29 0.98 -2.93
CA ASN A 53 -1.21 0.88 -1.95
C ASN A 53 -0.07 -0.05 -2.41
N PRO A 54 -0.34 -1.29 -2.88
CA PRO A 54 0.69 -2.13 -3.50
C PRO A 54 1.38 -1.51 -4.72
N LEU A 55 0.67 -0.69 -5.52
CA LEU A 55 1.27 -0.01 -6.68
C LEU A 55 2.27 1.05 -6.23
N VAL A 56 1.94 1.80 -5.18
CA VAL A 56 2.85 2.76 -4.54
C VAL A 56 4.08 2.03 -4.01
N VAL A 57 3.89 0.94 -3.26
CA VAL A 57 5.01 0.12 -2.76
C VAL A 57 5.88 -0.41 -3.89
N ALA A 58 5.28 -0.91 -4.97
CA ALA A 58 5.98 -1.40 -6.15
C ALA A 58 6.79 -0.29 -6.83
N PHE A 59 6.20 0.90 -7.00
CA PHE A 59 6.85 2.07 -7.58
C PHE A 59 8.06 2.50 -6.73
N PHE A 60 7.86 2.76 -5.43
CA PHE A 60 8.93 3.18 -4.54
C PHE A 60 10.01 2.09 -4.39
N GLY A 61 9.62 0.82 -4.42
CA GLY A 61 10.54 -0.33 -4.39
C GLY A 61 11.47 -0.38 -5.59
N VAL A 62 11.02 0.03 -6.78
CA VAL A 62 11.87 0.12 -7.99
C VAL A 62 12.69 1.40 -8.02
N THR A 63 12.10 2.53 -7.63
CA THR A 63 12.75 3.83 -7.79
C THR A 63 13.79 4.08 -6.70
N PHE A 64 13.58 3.58 -5.48
CA PHE A 64 14.47 3.78 -4.34
C PHE A 64 15.14 2.49 -3.85
N GLY A 65 14.56 1.32 -4.15
CA GLY A 65 15.17 0.03 -3.81
C GLY A 65 16.25 -0.38 -4.81
N LYS A 66 17.18 -1.24 -4.37
CA LYS A 66 18.22 -1.84 -5.22
C LYS A 66 17.80 -3.17 -5.86
N TYR A 67 16.50 -3.49 -5.83
CA TYR A 67 16.00 -4.79 -6.30
C TYR A 67 15.30 -4.63 -7.66
N SER A 68 15.63 -5.52 -8.60
CA SER A 68 14.96 -5.59 -9.89
C SER A 68 13.72 -6.48 -9.78
N PHE A 69 12.64 -6.15 -10.49
CA PHE A 69 11.44 -6.98 -10.47
C PHE A 69 11.71 -8.35 -11.09
N ASN A 70 11.29 -9.40 -10.39
CA ASN A 70 11.11 -10.73 -10.98
C ASN A 70 9.83 -10.74 -11.85
N ASN A 71 9.78 -11.60 -12.85
CA ASN A 71 8.61 -11.80 -13.74
C ASN A 71 7.30 -11.99 -12.96
N GLN A 72 7.36 -12.63 -11.77
CA GLN A 72 6.20 -12.79 -10.89
C GLN A 72 5.69 -11.45 -10.30
N SER A 73 6.61 -10.56 -9.90
CA SER A 73 6.28 -9.23 -9.38
C SER A 73 5.69 -8.33 -10.47
N VAL A 74 6.21 -8.44 -11.69
CA VAL A 74 5.66 -7.74 -12.86
C VAL A 74 4.22 -8.21 -13.12
N LEU A 75 3.99 -9.52 -13.15
CA LEU A 75 2.64 -10.08 -13.37
C LEU A 75 1.66 -9.63 -12.28
N GLY A 76 2.08 -9.68 -11.01
CA GLY A 76 1.27 -9.19 -9.89
C GLY A 76 0.91 -7.72 -10.02
N THR A 77 1.88 -6.88 -10.42
CA THR A 77 1.65 -5.44 -10.63
C THR A 77 0.63 -5.19 -11.75
N VAL A 78 0.75 -5.90 -12.88
CA VAL A 78 -0.20 -5.79 -14.00
C VAL A 78 -1.62 -6.16 -13.58
N ILE A 79 -1.80 -7.22 -12.79
CA ILE A 79 -3.11 -7.65 -12.29
C ILE A 79 -3.72 -6.56 -11.40
N ILE A 80 -2.96 -6.02 -10.44
CA ILE A 80 -3.45 -4.98 -9.52
C ILE A 80 -3.86 -3.71 -10.27
N ILE A 81 -3.05 -3.26 -11.25
CA ILE A 81 -3.40 -2.12 -12.10
C ILE A 81 -4.70 -2.41 -12.86
N SER A 82 -4.82 -3.59 -13.47
CA SER A 82 -5.99 -3.96 -14.29
C SER A 82 -7.28 -3.97 -13.47
N VAL A 83 -7.25 -4.58 -12.28
CA VAL A 83 -8.41 -4.63 -11.36
C VAL A 83 -8.77 -3.23 -10.89
N THR A 84 -7.79 -2.41 -10.51
CA THR A 84 -8.02 -1.03 -10.08
C THR A 84 -8.68 -0.22 -11.20
N LEU A 85 -8.16 -0.28 -12.43
CA LEU A 85 -8.74 0.43 -13.57
C LEU A 85 -10.16 -0.05 -13.89
N MET A 86 -10.44 -1.35 -13.85
CA MET A 86 -11.78 -1.90 -14.10
C MET A 86 -12.82 -1.39 -13.09
N LEU A 87 -12.45 -1.34 -11.79
CA LEU A 87 -13.35 -0.87 -10.73
C LEU A 87 -13.68 0.63 -10.86
N TRP A 88 -12.77 1.41 -11.46
CA TRP A 88 -12.95 2.86 -11.63
C TRP A 88 -13.56 3.24 -12.99
N MET A 89 -13.30 2.48 -14.05
CA MET A 89 -13.89 2.71 -15.39
C MET A 89 -15.40 2.54 -15.40
N SER A 90 -15.97 1.63 -14.60
CA SER A 90 -17.43 1.46 -14.51
C SER A 90 -18.16 2.76 -14.14
N LYS A 91 -17.52 3.64 -13.36
CA LYS A 91 -18.05 4.96 -12.98
C LYS A 91 -18.03 5.96 -14.13
N ILE A 92 -17.03 5.88 -15.01
CA ILE A 92 -16.87 6.80 -16.16
C ILE A 92 -18.00 6.54 -17.15
N THR A 93 -18.34 5.27 -17.38
CA THR A 93 -19.40 4.89 -18.32
C THR A 93 -20.82 5.17 -17.80
N GLU A 94 -21.03 5.26 -16.49
CA GLU A 94 -22.34 5.56 -15.89
C GLU A 94 -22.71 7.07 -15.95
N ASN A 95 -21.74 7.93 -16.31
CA ASN A 95 -21.93 9.38 -16.46
C ASN A 95 -21.97 9.85 -17.93
N TYR A 96 -22.09 8.92 -18.88
CA TYR A 96 -22.37 9.16 -20.30
C TYR A 96 -23.57 8.32 -20.73
#